data_AF-A0AAU0N1Q1-F1
#
_entry.id   AF-A0AAU0N1Q1-F1
#
_cell.length_a   1.000
_cell.length_b   1.000
_cell.length_c   1.000
_cell.angle_alpha   90.00
_cell.angle_beta   90.00
_cell.angle_gamma   90.00
#
_symmetry.space_group_name_H-M   'P 1'
#
loop_
_entity.id
_entity.type
_entity.pdbx_description
1 polymer ?
#
loop_
_entity_poly.entity_id
_entity_poly.type
_entity_poly.pdbx_seq_one_letter_code
_entity_poly.pdbx_strand_id
1 'polypeptide(L)'
;MKFECKFFLLSIGLVLSVGAFGQNVVKKVELVAAHETVLLPLMAQSQELQDQAAKPAEPSPLIWVFRHRRVKQCQGEDMSLDESRAKLKESGVAAHESHCGFRTDQVFLAGCGEPTGRILLHLIRANALDAAIDAGYGPAEQITYQKVECTDEATP
;
A
#
# COMPACT_ATOMS: atom_id res chain seq x y z
N MET A 1 -21.32 -30.16 -27.50
CA MET A 1 -20.19 -29.23 -27.71
C MET A 1 -19.17 -29.50 -26.62
N LYS A 2 -17.98 -30.00 -27.00
CA LYS A 2 -16.91 -30.45 -26.09
C LYS A 2 -16.03 -29.27 -25.68
N PHE A 3 -15.82 -29.09 -24.39
CA PHE A 3 -14.86 -28.17 -23.81
C PHE A 3 -13.45 -28.79 -23.88
N GLU A 4 -12.55 -28.19 -24.65
CA GLU A 4 -11.13 -28.51 -24.64
C GLU A 4 -10.42 -27.56 -23.65
N CYS A 5 -9.95 -28.15 -22.54
CA CYS A 5 -9.19 -27.50 -21.50
C CYS A 5 -7.70 -27.52 -21.89
N LYS A 6 -7.17 -26.41 -22.43
CA LYS A 6 -5.72 -26.26 -22.64
C LYS A 6 -5.07 -25.64 -21.41
N PHE A 7 -4.58 -26.52 -20.55
CA PHE A 7 -3.53 -26.27 -19.56
C PHE A 7 -2.33 -25.61 -20.26
N PHE A 8 -2.11 -24.32 -20.01
CA PHE A 8 -0.87 -23.63 -20.38
C PHE A 8 0.05 -23.66 -19.16
N LEU A 9 0.81 -24.75 -19.03
CA LEU A 9 1.97 -24.85 -18.15
C LEU A 9 3.10 -24.02 -18.78
N LEU A 10 3.34 -22.80 -18.27
CA LEU A 10 4.50 -22.00 -18.62
C LEU A 10 5.44 -21.94 -17.41
N SER A 11 6.59 -22.57 -17.64
CA SER A 11 7.71 -22.89 -16.77
C SER A 11 8.35 -21.68 -16.06
N ILE A 12 8.55 -21.86 -14.75
CA ILE A 12 9.37 -21.02 -13.86
C ILE A 12 10.84 -21.21 -14.22
N GLY A 13 11.49 -20.14 -14.72
CA GLY A 13 12.93 -20.07 -14.89
C GLY A 13 13.58 -19.38 -13.70
N LEU A 14 14.16 -20.15 -12.78
CA LEU A 14 14.98 -19.67 -11.66
C LEU A 14 16.43 -19.52 -12.14
N VAL A 15 16.91 -18.28 -12.30
CA VAL A 15 18.34 -18.00 -12.56
C VAL A 15 18.99 -17.54 -11.26
N LEU A 16 19.81 -18.41 -10.67
CA LEU A 16 20.70 -18.09 -9.55
C LEU A 16 21.98 -17.44 -10.10
N SER A 17 22.19 -16.15 -9.84
CA SER A 17 23.48 -15.48 -10.05
C SER A 17 24.30 -15.52 -8.75
N VAL A 18 25.31 -16.39 -8.74
CA VAL A 18 26.37 -16.41 -7.71
C VAL A 18 27.43 -15.40 -8.12
N GLY A 19 27.48 -14.27 -7.44
CA GLY A 19 28.58 -13.29 -7.52
C GLY A 19 29.51 -13.44 -6.32
N ALA A 20 30.64 -14.10 -6.53
CA ALA A 20 31.78 -14.10 -5.63
C ALA A 20 32.64 -12.85 -5.90
N PHE A 21 33.02 -12.08 -4.88
CA PHE A 21 34.31 -11.36 -4.82
C PHE A 21 34.48 -10.76 -3.43
N GLY A 22 35.68 -10.88 -2.87
CA GLY A 22 36.16 -9.99 -1.81
C GLY A 22 36.70 -10.67 -0.56
N GLN A 23 37.77 -11.45 -0.70
CA GLN A 23 38.68 -11.73 0.42
C GLN A 23 39.30 -10.42 0.89
N ASN A 24 39.30 -10.16 2.20
CA ASN A 24 40.39 -9.41 2.82
C ASN A 24 40.74 -9.99 4.19
N VAL A 25 42.03 -10.29 4.27
CA VAL A 25 42.84 -10.88 5.33
C VAL A 25 42.93 -9.93 6.51
N VAL A 26 42.73 -10.41 7.75
CA VAL A 26 43.56 -9.98 8.88
C VAL A 26 43.76 -11.16 9.84
N LYS A 27 45.04 -11.36 10.15
CA LYS A 27 45.65 -12.42 10.96
C LYS A 27 45.08 -12.45 12.38
N LYS A 28 44.76 -13.66 12.84
CA LYS A 28 44.66 -14.00 14.26
C LYS A 28 46.08 -14.12 14.82
N VAL A 29 46.48 -13.14 15.63
CA VAL A 29 47.63 -13.26 16.53
C VAL A 29 47.18 -12.78 17.92
N GLU A 30 47.68 -13.52 18.92
CA GLU A 30 47.78 -13.18 20.33
C GLU A 30 46.53 -13.29 21.22
N LEU A 31 46.49 -14.44 21.91
CA LEU A 31 46.07 -14.54 23.29
C LEU A 31 47.35 -14.65 24.15
N VAL A 32 47.84 -13.56 24.74
CA VAL A 32 48.52 -13.55 26.05
C VAL A 32 48.41 -12.14 26.66
N ALA A 33 48.16 -12.13 27.96
CA ALA A 33 48.01 -11.02 28.88
C ALA A 33 49.05 -9.88 28.83
N ALA A 34 48.59 -8.65 29.08
CA ALA A 34 49.16 -7.63 29.99
C ALA A 34 48.51 -6.27 29.67
N HIS A 35 47.71 -5.72 30.57
CA HIS A 35 48.09 -4.68 31.54
C HIS A 35 48.12 -3.26 30.96
N GLU A 36 47.08 -2.50 31.36
CA GLU A 36 47.13 -1.08 31.71
C GLU A 36 47.29 -0.01 30.62
N THR A 37 46.49 1.04 30.77
CA THR A 37 46.55 2.35 30.10
C THR A 37 45.94 2.41 28.69
N VAL A 38 44.70 2.90 28.59
CA VAL A 38 44.25 4.02 27.75
C VAL A 38 42.72 4.08 27.93
N LEU A 39 42.28 4.87 28.90
CA LEU A 39 40.88 5.27 29.03
C LEU A 39 40.79 6.68 28.45
N LEU A 40 39.95 6.86 27.42
CA LEU A 40 39.67 8.05 26.59
C LEU A 40 40.52 8.10 25.29
N PRO A 41 39.91 8.05 24.08
CA PRO A 41 38.69 8.77 23.70
C PRO A 41 37.71 7.93 22.85
N LEU A 42 36.84 7.13 23.49
CA LEU A 42 35.71 6.47 22.80
C LEU A 42 34.36 7.18 23.06
N MET A 43 34.37 8.22 23.89
CA MET A 43 33.13 8.92 24.28
C MET A 43 32.77 10.10 23.35
N ALA A 44 33.71 10.59 22.53
CA ALA A 44 33.45 11.71 21.63
C ALA A 44 32.70 11.32 20.34
N GLN A 45 32.79 10.06 19.87
CA GLN A 45 32.06 9.61 18.68
C GLN A 45 30.61 9.17 18.95
N SER A 46 30.24 8.99 20.22
CA SER A 46 28.88 8.54 20.57
C SER A 46 27.86 9.68 20.61
N GLN A 47 28.30 10.95 20.67
CA GLN A 47 27.40 12.10 20.79
C GLN A 47 26.98 12.69 19.44
N GLU A 48 27.78 12.59 18.38
CA GLU A 48 27.39 13.07 17.04
C GLU A 48 26.28 12.22 16.38
N LEU A 49 26.12 10.95 16.77
CA LEU A 49 25.06 10.09 16.24
C LEU A 49 23.71 10.25 16.99
N GLN A 50 23.70 10.95 18.12
CA GLN A 50 22.52 11.08 18.99
C GLN A 50 21.72 12.36 18.75
N ASP A 51 22.32 13.37 18.10
CA ASP A 51 21.64 14.64 17.77
C ASP A 51 20.79 14.59 16.48
N GLN A 52 20.73 13.45 15.79
CA GLN A 52 19.77 13.24 14.70
C GLN A 52 18.42 12.65 15.19
N ALA A 53 18.33 12.32 16.47
CA ALA A 53 17.13 11.77 17.10
C ALA A 53 16.22 12.87 17.66
N ALA A 54 15.60 13.68 16.78
CA ALA A 54 14.27 14.29 16.98
C ALA A 54 14.05 15.46 16.01
N LYS A 55 14.17 15.25 14.70
CA LYS A 55 13.33 16.05 13.80
C LYS A 55 11.92 15.44 13.88
N PRO A 56 10.89 16.17 14.35
CA PRO A 56 9.51 15.69 14.30
C PRO A 56 9.23 15.23 12.87
N ALA A 57 8.78 14.00 12.69
CA ALA A 57 8.37 13.51 11.38
C ALA A 57 7.22 14.42 10.92
N GLU A 58 7.50 15.29 9.95
CA GLU A 58 6.50 16.15 9.34
C GLU A 58 5.33 15.25 8.88
N PRO A 59 4.07 15.61 9.20
CA PRO A 59 2.94 14.78 8.84
C PRO A 59 2.89 14.61 7.32
N SER A 60 2.82 13.36 6.88
CA SER A 60 2.69 13.04 5.46
C SER A 60 1.43 13.68 4.88
N PRO A 61 1.49 14.16 3.61
CA PRO A 61 0.34 14.81 2.99
C PRO A 61 -0.84 13.84 2.87
N LEU A 62 -2.04 14.40 2.82
CA LEU A 62 -3.26 13.63 2.60
C LEU A 62 -3.52 13.48 1.10
N ILE A 63 -3.92 12.28 0.69
CA ILE A 63 -4.26 11.94 -0.69
C ILE A 63 -5.58 11.19 -0.74
N TRP A 64 -6.34 11.38 -1.82
CA TRP A 64 -7.54 10.61 -2.07
C TRP A 64 -7.19 9.29 -2.74
N VAL A 65 -7.75 8.19 -2.22
CA VAL A 65 -7.76 6.88 -2.87
C VAL A 65 -9.19 6.47 -3.17
N PHE A 66 -9.38 5.61 -4.16
CA PHE A 66 -10.68 5.11 -4.56
C PHE A 66 -10.69 3.60 -4.74
N ARG A 67 -11.87 2.99 -4.62
CA ARG A 67 -12.16 1.67 -5.19
C ARG A 67 -13.49 1.67 -5.90
N HIS A 68 -13.66 0.77 -6.86
CA HIS A 68 -14.96 0.49 -7.45
C HIS A 68 -15.86 -0.28 -6.48
N ARG A 69 -17.15 0.07 -6.41
CA ARG A 69 -18.14 -0.74 -5.65
C ARG A 69 -18.38 -2.14 -6.26
N ARG A 70 -17.86 -2.38 -7.48
CA ARG A 70 -18.02 -3.61 -8.28
C ARG A 70 -19.48 -4.07 -8.48
N VAL A 71 -20.43 -3.17 -8.28
CA VAL A 71 -21.84 -3.42 -8.59
C VAL A 71 -22.07 -3.40 -10.08
N LYS A 72 -22.77 -4.43 -10.51
CA LYS A 72 -23.48 -4.45 -11.78
C LYS A 72 -24.84 -3.80 -11.57
N GLN A 73 -25.31 -3.04 -12.55
CA GLN A 73 -26.65 -2.50 -12.57
C GLN A 73 -27.66 -3.65 -12.40
N CYS A 74 -28.70 -3.41 -11.58
CA CYS A 74 -29.74 -4.39 -11.20
C CYS A 74 -29.28 -5.54 -10.28
N GLN A 75 -28.02 -5.62 -9.87
CA GLN A 75 -27.51 -6.63 -8.92
C GLN A 75 -27.15 -5.93 -7.60
N GLY A 76 -28.05 -6.01 -6.62
CA GLY A 76 -28.06 -5.19 -5.40
C GLY A 76 -27.13 -5.65 -4.28
N GLU A 77 -25.91 -6.09 -4.58
CA GLU A 77 -24.88 -6.30 -3.54
C GLU A 77 -23.66 -5.44 -3.83
N ASP A 78 -23.50 -4.37 -3.04
CA ASP A 78 -22.28 -3.59 -2.96
C ASP A 78 -21.66 -3.61 -1.57
N MET A 79 -20.35 -3.31 -1.54
CA MET A 79 -19.69 -2.85 -0.33
C MET A 79 -20.19 -1.43 -0.01
N SER A 80 -20.67 -1.23 1.22
CA SER A 80 -21.01 0.07 1.78
C SER A 80 -19.76 0.94 2.01
N LEU A 81 -19.94 2.24 2.22
CA LEU A 81 -18.83 3.15 2.54
C LEU A 81 -18.14 2.72 3.85
N ASP A 82 -18.92 2.23 4.81
CA ASP A 82 -18.46 1.83 6.13
C ASP A 82 -17.64 0.53 6.08
N GLU A 83 -18.09 -0.47 5.32
CA GLU A 83 -17.32 -1.70 5.08
C GLU A 83 -16.03 -1.42 4.31
N SER A 84 -16.05 -0.50 3.36
CA SER A 84 -14.85 -0.06 2.64
C SER A 84 -13.84 0.60 3.58
N ARG A 85 -14.32 1.49 4.45
CA ARG A 85 -13.49 2.10 5.49
C ARG A 85 -12.95 1.07 6.48
N ALA A 86 -13.76 0.09 6.90
CA ALA A 86 -13.33 -1.00 7.76
C ALA A 86 -12.22 -1.83 7.09
N LYS A 87 -12.37 -2.16 5.80
CA LYS A 87 -11.35 -2.86 5.01
C LYS A 87 -10.02 -2.11 4.92
N LEU A 88 -10.04 -0.78 4.76
CA LEU A 88 -8.80 0.02 4.83
C LEU A 88 -8.16 -0.05 6.22
N LYS A 89 -8.99 0.03 7.27
CA LYS A 89 -8.50 -0.05 8.64
C LYS A 89 -7.85 -1.41 8.94
N GLU A 90 -8.43 -2.50 8.43
CA GLU A 90 -7.88 -3.87 8.54
C GLU A 90 -6.51 -4.00 7.87
N SER A 91 -6.23 -3.22 6.81
CA SER A 91 -4.90 -3.16 6.19
C SER A 91 -3.95 -2.16 6.85
N GLY A 92 -4.30 -1.62 8.03
CA GLY A 92 -3.48 -0.65 8.76
C GLY A 92 -3.58 0.78 8.22
N VAL A 93 -4.53 1.06 7.32
CA VAL A 93 -4.72 2.39 6.72
C VAL A 93 -5.86 3.12 7.43
N ALA A 94 -5.55 4.23 8.07
CA ALA A 94 -6.57 5.11 8.64
C ALA A 94 -7.14 6.06 7.57
N ALA A 95 -8.46 6.05 7.39
CA ALA A 95 -9.17 7.04 6.57
C ALA A 95 -9.59 8.24 7.43
N HIS A 96 -9.21 9.43 6.99
CA HIS A 96 -9.60 10.71 7.60
C HIS A 96 -11.01 11.12 7.21
N GLU A 97 -11.33 10.97 5.93
CA GLU A 97 -12.63 11.29 5.34
C GLU A 97 -13.03 10.19 4.38
N SER A 98 -14.33 10.05 4.11
CA SER A 98 -14.86 9.05 3.19
C SER A 98 -16.09 9.59 2.47
N HIS A 99 -16.19 9.33 1.17
CA HIS A 99 -17.34 9.75 0.35
C HIS A 99 -17.70 8.69 -0.69
N CYS A 100 -18.93 8.76 -1.16
CA CYS A 100 -19.34 8.11 -2.39
C CYS A 100 -19.01 9.01 -3.59
N GLY A 101 -18.83 8.39 -4.74
CA GLY A 101 -18.59 9.12 -5.98
C GLY A 101 -18.99 8.33 -7.21
N PHE A 102 -18.96 9.04 -8.34
CA PHE A 102 -19.05 8.44 -9.67
C PHE A 102 -17.81 8.80 -10.47
N ARG A 103 -17.31 7.83 -11.23
CA ARG A 103 -16.32 8.11 -12.28
C ARG A 103 -16.97 8.83 -13.44
N THR A 104 -16.32 9.87 -13.92
CA THR A 104 -16.76 10.69 -15.05
C THR A 104 -15.76 10.69 -16.20
N ASP A 105 -14.69 9.90 -16.08
CA ASP A 105 -13.67 9.71 -17.11
C ASP A 105 -14.00 8.59 -18.10
N GLN A 106 -15.10 7.85 -17.86
CA GLN A 106 -15.59 6.79 -18.72
C GLN A 106 -17.11 6.89 -18.89
N VAL A 107 -17.59 6.41 -20.03
CA VAL A 107 -19.03 6.30 -20.32
C VAL A 107 -19.51 4.93 -19.87
N PHE A 108 -20.54 4.91 -19.03
CA PHE A 108 -21.19 3.68 -18.55
C PHE A 108 -22.51 3.48 -19.30
N LEU A 109 -22.67 2.34 -19.95
CA LEU A 109 -23.91 2.00 -20.66
C LEU A 109 -25.01 1.66 -19.64
N ALA A 110 -26.23 2.04 -19.95
CA ALA A 110 -27.39 1.60 -19.18
C ALA A 110 -27.80 0.18 -19.60
N GLY A 111 -27.89 -0.73 -18.64
CA GLY A 111 -28.29 -2.12 -18.86
C GLY A 111 -28.00 -2.99 -17.65
N CYS A 112 -28.91 -3.93 -17.33
CA CYS A 112 -28.66 -4.86 -16.23
C CYS A 112 -27.42 -5.73 -16.52
N GLY A 113 -26.50 -5.79 -15.55
CA GLY A 113 -25.22 -6.48 -15.72
C GLY A 113 -24.05 -5.55 -16.06
N GLU A 114 -24.32 -4.30 -16.47
CA GLU A 114 -23.29 -3.30 -16.78
C GLU A 114 -22.71 -2.65 -15.50
N PRO A 115 -21.47 -2.15 -15.53
CA PRO A 115 -20.92 -1.39 -14.40
C PRO A 115 -21.69 -0.08 -14.16
N THR A 116 -21.85 0.29 -12.89
CA THR A 116 -22.56 1.53 -12.50
C THR A 116 -21.68 2.78 -12.50
N GLY A 117 -20.36 2.62 -12.55
CA GLY A 117 -19.41 3.73 -12.38
C GLY A 117 -19.28 4.24 -10.93
N ARG A 118 -20.00 3.64 -9.96
CA ARG A 118 -19.92 3.99 -8.54
C ARG A 118 -18.57 3.63 -7.94
N ILE A 119 -18.01 4.57 -7.20
CA ILE A 119 -16.75 4.44 -6.46
C ILE A 119 -16.92 4.85 -5.01
N LEU A 120 -16.04 4.33 -4.16
CA LEU A 120 -15.87 4.72 -2.77
C LEU A 120 -14.52 5.44 -2.67
N LEU A 121 -14.53 6.61 -2.06
CA LEU A 121 -13.40 7.51 -1.93
C LEU A 121 -13.01 7.62 -0.46
N HIS A 122 -11.71 7.56 -0.17
CA HIS A 122 -11.17 7.74 1.18
C HIS A 122 -9.96 8.67 1.15
N LEU A 123 -9.91 9.61 2.09
CA LEU A 123 -8.76 10.48 2.29
C LEU A 123 -7.80 9.79 3.26
N ILE A 124 -6.60 9.47 2.81
CA ILE A 124 -5.59 8.74 3.60
C ILE A 124 -4.29 9.52 3.62
N ARG A 125 -3.37 9.13 4.50
CA ARG A 125 -2.00 9.64 4.48
C ARG A 125 -1.22 9.02 3.32
N ALA A 126 -0.40 9.82 2.62
CA ALA A 126 0.33 9.37 1.44
C ALA A 126 1.30 8.21 1.70
N ASN A 127 1.89 8.16 2.90
CA ASN A 127 2.77 7.06 3.30
C ASN A 127 2.03 5.73 3.55
N ALA A 128 0.70 5.71 3.53
CA ALA A 128 -0.12 4.51 3.64
C ALA A 128 -0.65 4.03 2.26
N LEU A 129 -0.20 4.65 1.16
CA LEU A 129 -0.69 4.34 -0.18
C LEU A 129 -0.40 2.90 -0.58
N ASP A 130 0.80 2.38 -0.31
CA ASP A 130 1.16 1.00 -0.67
C ASP A 130 0.23 -0.02 -0.01
N ALA A 131 -0.04 0.13 1.29
CA ALA A 131 -0.99 -0.71 2.02
C ALA A 131 -2.45 -0.56 1.51
N ALA A 132 -2.81 0.62 1.00
CA ALA A 132 -4.12 0.83 0.37
C ALA A 132 -4.17 0.13 -1.01
N ILE A 133 -3.09 0.17 -1.79
CA ILE A 133 -2.95 -0.54 -3.07
C ILE A 133 -3.09 -2.05 -2.85
N ASP A 134 -2.40 -2.60 -1.85
CA ASP A 134 -2.50 -4.01 -1.48
C ASP A 134 -3.92 -4.40 -1.05
N ALA A 135 -4.67 -3.47 -0.44
CA ALA A 135 -6.09 -3.65 -0.09
C ALA A 135 -7.06 -3.48 -1.30
N GLY A 136 -6.54 -3.15 -2.48
CA GLY A 136 -7.29 -3.01 -3.72
C GLY A 136 -7.87 -1.63 -3.97
N TYR A 137 -7.23 -0.58 -3.45
CA TYR A 137 -7.53 0.83 -3.73
C TYR A 137 -6.52 1.41 -4.72
N GLY A 138 -6.93 2.41 -5.49
CA GLY A 138 -6.04 3.16 -6.39
C GLY A 138 -5.98 4.64 -6.01
N PRO A 139 -4.92 5.39 -6.40
CA PRO A 139 -4.89 6.84 -6.25
C PRO A 139 -6.02 7.50 -7.05
N ALA A 140 -6.79 8.38 -6.43
CA ALA A 140 -7.92 9.06 -7.09
C ALA A 140 -7.47 10.09 -8.14
N GLU A 141 -6.22 10.52 -8.12
CA GLU A 141 -5.62 11.40 -9.13
C GLU A 141 -5.53 10.75 -10.52
N GLN A 142 -5.64 9.42 -10.58
CA GLN A 142 -5.62 8.67 -11.84
C GLN A 142 -6.98 8.65 -12.55
N ILE A 143 -8.02 9.23 -11.95
CA ILE A 143 -9.39 9.22 -12.48
C ILE A 143 -10.04 10.60 -12.35
N THR A 144 -10.98 10.90 -13.25
CA THR A 144 -11.90 12.04 -13.06
C THR A 144 -13.16 11.53 -12.38
N TYR A 145 -13.59 12.21 -11.31
CA TYR A 145 -14.74 11.79 -10.53
C TYR A 145 -15.54 12.97 -9.98
N GLN A 146 -16.78 12.68 -9.61
CA GLN A 146 -17.66 13.57 -8.87
C GLN A 146 -18.01 12.93 -7.52
N LYS A 147 -17.78 13.65 -6.42
CA LYS A 147 -18.28 13.24 -5.10
C LYS A 147 -19.80 13.42 -5.06
N VAL A 148 -20.48 12.46 -4.46
CA VAL A 148 -21.94 12.50 -4.25
C VAL A 148 -22.26 12.11 -2.81
N GLU A 149 -23.46 12.46 -2.37
CA GLU A 149 -24.00 11.93 -1.12
C GLU A 149 -24.14 10.41 -1.23
N CYS A 150 -23.76 9.72 -0.16
CA CYS A 150 -23.98 8.28 -0.08
C CYS A 150 -25.47 8.04 0.14
N THR A 151 -26.17 7.61 -0.89
CA THR A 151 -27.47 6.99 -0.72
C THR A 151 -27.24 5.58 -0.17
N ASP A 152 -27.70 5.36 1.05
CA ASP A 152 -27.92 4.02 1.57
C ASP A 152 -29.04 3.44 0.71
N GLU A 153 -28.69 2.68 -0.34
CA GLU A 153 -29.67 1.96 -1.14
C GLU A 153 -30.16 0.73 -0.36
N ALA A 154 -30.81 1.03 0.76
CA ALA A 154 -31.68 0.15 1.51
C ALA A 154 -33.12 0.72 1.49
N THR A 155 -33.52 1.35 0.38
CA THR A 155 -34.94 1.67 0.16
C THR A 155 -35.38 1.09 -1.19
N PRO A 156 -36.26 0.07 -1.16
CA PRO A 156 -36.72 -0.68 -2.35
C PRO A 156 -37.56 0.15 -3.31
#